data_AF-A0A378JUU4-F1
#
_entry.id   AF-A0A378JUU4-F1
#
_cell.length_a   1.000
_cell.length_b   1.000
_cell.length_c   1.000
_cell.angle_alpha   90.00
_cell.angle_beta   90.00
_cell.angle_gamma   90.00
#
_symmetry.space_group_name_H-M   'P 1'
#
loop_
_entity.id
_entity.type
_entity.pdbx_description
1 polymer ?
#
loop_
_entity_poly.entity_id
_entity_poly.type
_entity_poly.pdbx_seq_one_letter_code
_entity_poly.pdbx_strand_id
1 'polypeptide(L)'
;MNYKIRFLFLGVCITNLSSCMVYEEYNSASYRTYTYDDAQLYPQADYRMYNYGYQNGPAQSGVSVPDSYHVGEYHSPVSFKDRDRNWVNGQNPQGYTIQVADDEKASKVAQKLYKAPKNDRMAQIKYQRNGKSYYKGLYGTYDSQEAAQKALDELPPEIKQGAGVTNWGNVQNNMDE
;
A
#
# COMPACT_ATOMS: atom_id res chain seq x y z
N MET A 1 -39.80 -62.08 25.12
CA MET A 1 -38.34 -61.84 25.26
C MET A 1 -37.99 -60.48 24.65
N ASN A 2 -37.82 -59.50 25.54
CA ASN A 2 -37.16 -58.20 25.48
C ASN A 2 -37.01 -57.46 24.13
N TYR A 3 -37.98 -56.57 23.90
CA TYR A 3 -37.94 -55.44 22.96
C TYR A 3 -36.76 -54.46 23.21
N LYS A 4 -36.05 -54.58 24.33
CA LYS A 4 -34.93 -53.70 24.72
C LYS A 4 -33.66 -53.88 23.88
N ILE A 5 -33.47 -55.01 23.19
CA ILE A 5 -32.26 -55.27 22.37
C ILE A 5 -32.41 -54.72 20.94
N ARG A 6 -33.64 -54.56 20.43
CA ARG A 6 -33.88 -54.03 19.08
C ARG A 6 -33.67 -52.52 18.96
N PHE A 7 -33.73 -51.79 20.07
CA PHE A 7 -33.47 -50.34 20.09
C PHE A 7 -31.97 -49.98 20.11
N LEU A 8 -31.08 -50.93 20.40
CA LEU A 8 -29.64 -50.64 20.47
C LEU A 8 -28.99 -50.59 19.08
N PHE A 9 -29.55 -51.29 18.09
CA PHE A 9 -29.07 -51.25 16.70
C PHE A 9 -29.61 -50.09 15.86
N LEU A 10 -30.68 -49.43 16.30
CA LEU A 10 -31.30 -48.32 15.56
C LEU A 10 -30.64 -46.96 15.85
N GLY A 11 -29.75 -46.88 16.85
CA GLY A 11 -29.05 -45.66 17.24
C GLY A 11 -27.70 -45.43 16.55
N VAL A 12 -27.10 -46.44 15.93
CA VAL A 12 -25.76 -46.34 15.33
C VAL A 12 -25.79 -45.79 13.89
N CYS A 13 -26.95 -45.74 13.24
CA CYS A 13 -27.06 -45.24 11.86
C CYS A 13 -27.23 -43.72 11.73
N ILE A 14 -27.39 -42.98 12.83
CA ILE A 14 -27.74 -41.54 12.79
C ILE A 14 -26.50 -40.62 12.95
N THR A 15 -25.32 -41.15 13.26
CA THR A 15 -24.14 -40.31 13.58
C THR A 15 -23.12 -40.11 12.46
N ASN A 16 -23.41 -40.49 11.21
CA ASN A 16 -22.44 -40.38 10.10
C ASN A 16 -22.90 -39.55 8.89
N LEU A 17 -23.72 -38.52 9.09
CA LEU A 17 -24.02 -37.53 8.04
C LEU A 17 -23.62 -36.12 8.49
N SER A 18 -22.32 -35.93 8.68
CA SER A 18 -21.70 -34.60 8.53
C SER A 18 -21.09 -34.53 7.13
N SER A 19 -21.94 -34.41 6.10
CA SER A 19 -21.51 -33.94 4.79
C SER A 19 -21.52 -32.41 4.82
N CYS A 20 -20.35 -31.81 4.59
CA CYS A 20 -20.20 -30.37 4.40
C CYS A 20 -21.18 -29.88 3.33
N MET A 21 -22.14 -29.07 3.73
CA MET A 21 -23.00 -28.31 2.83
C MET A 21 -22.20 -27.11 2.29
N VAL A 22 -21.85 -27.16 1.01
CA VAL A 22 -21.57 -25.94 0.24
C VAL A 22 -22.92 -25.45 -0.27
N TYR A 23 -23.41 -24.36 0.31
CA TYR A 23 -24.55 -23.62 -0.26
C TYR A 23 -24.05 -22.88 -1.51
N GLU A 24 -24.52 -23.28 -2.69
CA GLU A 24 -24.51 -22.41 -3.86
C GLU A 24 -25.61 -21.36 -3.67
N GLU A 25 -25.22 -20.10 -3.43
CA GLU A 25 -26.13 -18.98 -3.43
C GLU A 25 -25.86 -18.10 -4.66
N TYR A 26 -26.83 -18.14 -5.57
CA TYR A 26 -27.16 -17.18 -6.63
C TYR A 26 -26.04 -16.34 -7.25
N ASN A 27 -25.72 -16.73 -8.49
CA ASN A 27 -25.00 -15.95 -9.47
C ASN A 27 -25.73 -14.62 -9.76
N SER A 28 -25.25 -13.55 -9.14
CA SER A 28 -25.35 -12.19 -9.67
C SER A 28 -23.95 -11.62 -9.69
N ALA A 29 -23.52 -11.12 -10.84
CA ALA A 29 -22.18 -10.57 -11.03
C ALA A 29 -21.99 -9.31 -10.15
N SER A 30 -21.54 -9.52 -8.92
CA SER A 30 -21.13 -8.45 -8.02
C SER A 30 -19.67 -8.12 -8.31
N TYR A 31 -19.45 -6.87 -8.72
CA TYR A 31 -18.14 -6.24 -8.76
C TYR A 31 -17.48 -6.43 -7.38
N ARG A 32 -16.30 -7.05 -7.32
CA ARG A 32 -15.58 -7.20 -6.06
C ARG A 32 -15.12 -5.82 -5.58
N THR A 33 -15.84 -5.27 -4.60
CA THR A 33 -15.29 -4.23 -3.72
C THR A 33 -14.32 -4.91 -2.76
N TYR A 34 -13.04 -4.53 -2.83
CA TYR A 34 -12.04 -4.92 -1.83
C TYR A 34 -12.38 -4.23 -0.52
N THR A 35 -13.17 -4.89 0.32
CA THR A 35 -13.27 -4.56 1.74
C THR A 35 -11.98 -5.06 2.40
N TYR A 36 -11.28 -4.16 3.09
CA TYR A 36 -10.10 -4.48 3.89
C TYR A 36 -10.60 -5.34 5.06
N ASP A 37 -10.56 -6.65 4.87
CA ASP A 37 -10.80 -7.61 5.94
C ASP A 37 -9.49 -7.76 6.70
N ASP A 38 -9.47 -7.32 7.95
CA ASP A 38 -8.34 -7.41 8.88
C ASP A 38 -8.22 -8.85 9.42
N ALA A 39 -8.39 -9.82 8.53
CA ALA A 39 -8.19 -11.22 8.81
C ALA A 39 -6.66 -11.44 8.90
N GLN A 40 -6.16 -11.38 10.13
CA GLN A 40 -4.79 -11.67 10.49
C GLN A 40 -4.40 -13.09 10.01
N LEU A 41 -3.84 -13.15 8.81
CA LEU A 41 -3.37 -14.38 8.15
C LEU A 41 -2.01 -14.85 8.67
N TYR A 42 -1.42 -14.10 9.58
CA TYR A 42 -0.20 -14.47 10.29
C TYR A 42 -0.53 -14.59 11.78
N PRO A 43 -0.10 -15.67 12.46
CA PRO A 43 -0.23 -15.76 13.90
C PRO A 43 0.58 -14.62 14.52
N GLN A 44 -0.09 -13.56 14.96
CA GLN A 44 0.50 -12.64 15.92
C GLN A 44 0.67 -13.44 17.21
N ALA A 45 1.90 -13.88 17.47
CA ALA A 45 2.24 -14.42 18.76
C ALA A 45 2.02 -13.32 19.81
N ASP A 46 0.99 -13.50 20.65
CA ASP A 46 0.75 -12.73 21.86
C ASP A 46 2.01 -12.83 22.74
N TYR A 47 2.81 -11.77 22.79
CA TYR A 47 4.03 -11.73 23.59
C TYR A 47 3.67 -11.57 25.07
N ARG A 48 3.10 -12.61 25.67
CA ARG A 48 3.19 -12.82 27.11
C ARG A 48 4.58 -13.34 27.41
N MET A 49 5.42 -12.46 28.00
CA MET A 49 6.73 -12.79 28.52
C MET A 49 6.67 -14.07 29.37
N TYR A 50 7.20 -15.17 28.84
CA TYR A 50 7.72 -16.26 29.65
C TYR A 50 9.10 -16.66 29.12
N ASN A 51 10.07 -16.46 30.00
CA ASN A 51 11.47 -16.79 29.88
C ASN A 51 11.64 -18.32 29.76
N TYR A 52 12.08 -18.80 28.60
CA TYR A 52 12.75 -20.09 28.45
C TYR A 52 13.82 -19.96 27.38
N GLY A 53 15.08 -20.03 27.79
CA GLY A 53 16.23 -20.04 26.88
C GLY A 53 16.33 -21.36 26.13
N TYR A 54 16.50 -21.29 24.82
CA TYR A 54 17.16 -22.26 23.93
C TYR A 54 17.48 -21.49 22.63
N GLN A 55 18.73 -21.15 22.37
CA GLN A 55 19.68 -21.92 21.56
C GLN A 55 19.42 -21.77 20.03
N ASN A 56 20.35 -21.04 19.40
CA ASN A 56 20.59 -20.86 17.96
C ASN A 56 19.69 -21.61 16.96
N GLY A 57 18.98 -20.84 16.11
CA GLY A 57 18.30 -21.26 14.88
C GLY A 57 18.53 -20.23 13.76
N PRO A 58 18.39 -20.63 12.48
CA PRO A 58 19.38 -20.40 11.42
C PRO A 58 19.35 -19.01 10.78
N ALA A 59 20.48 -18.65 10.16
CA ALA A 59 20.73 -17.40 9.45
C ALA A 59 19.55 -16.98 8.57
N GLN A 60 19.11 -15.74 8.78
CA GLN A 60 18.08 -15.04 8.02
C GLN A 60 18.47 -15.04 6.54
N SER A 61 17.97 -16.04 5.81
CA SER A 61 18.01 -16.03 4.35
C SER A 61 17.03 -14.96 3.91
N GLY A 62 17.56 -13.79 3.55
CA GLY A 62 16.78 -12.67 3.05
C GLY A 62 15.95 -13.09 1.86
N VAL A 63 14.64 -13.15 2.03
CA VAL A 63 13.70 -13.37 0.93
C VAL A 63 13.78 -12.14 0.03
N SER A 64 14.40 -12.29 -1.15
CA SER A 64 14.46 -11.24 -2.16
C SER A 64 13.08 -11.09 -2.80
N VAL A 65 12.29 -10.18 -2.25
CA VAL A 65 11.03 -9.75 -2.86
C VAL A 65 11.38 -8.80 -4.02
N PRO A 66 10.82 -9.02 -5.22
CA PRO A 66 10.99 -8.10 -6.33
C PRO A 66 10.52 -6.68 -5.97
N ASP A 67 11.14 -5.65 -6.57
CA ASP A 67 10.84 -4.22 -6.35
C ASP A 67 9.37 -3.81 -6.56
N SER A 68 8.55 -4.71 -7.11
CA SER A 68 7.09 -4.56 -7.17
C SER A 68 6.42 -4.56 -5.80
N TYR A 69 7.06 -5.11 -4.76
CA TYR A 69 6.57 -5.06 -3.38
C TYR A 69 7.20 -3.90 -2.62
N HIS A 70 6.36 -2.94 -2.23
CA HIS A 70 6.78 -1.77 -1.46
C HIS A 70 7.08 -2.16 0.00
N VAL A 71 8.31 -2.59 0.24
CA VAL A 71 8.79 -2.90 1.58
C VAL A 71 9.36 -1.66 2.27
N GLY A 72 9.01 -1.45 3.54
CA GLY A 72 9.62 -0.44 4.41
C GLY A 72 10.95 -0.91 4.98
N GLU A 73 11.55 -0.11 5.87
CA GLU A 73 12.87 -0.35 6.50
C GLU A 73 13.01 -1.72 7.20
N TYR A 74 11.89 -2.34 7.57
CA TYR A 74 11.81 -3.65 8.22
C TYR A 74 11.24 -4.79 7.34
N HIS A 75 11.19 -4.64 6.01
CA HIS A 75 10.55 -5.61 5.11
C HIS A 75 9.04 -5.80 5.31
N SER A 76 8.39 -4.99 6.16
CA SER A 76 6.94 -4.91 6.27
C SER A 76 6.35 -4.16 5.06
N PRO A 77 5.22 -4.60 4.49
CA PRO A 77 4.57 -3.88 3.40
C PRO A 77 4.16 -2.49 3.89
N VAL A 78 4.78 -1.45 3.33
CA VAL A 78 4.35 -0.06 3.54
C VAL A 78 3.53 0.35 2.32
N SER A 79 2.39 1.00 2.56
CA SER A 79 1.63 1.58 1.47
C SER A 79 2.52 2.56 0.70
N PHE A 80 2.50 2.52 -0.63
CA PHE A 80 3.22 3.50 -1.45
C PHE A 80 2.89 4.94 -1.07
N LYS A 81 1.65 5.17 -0.60
CA LYS A 81 1.19 6.47 -0.11
C LYS A 81 1.93 6.93 1.14
N ASP A 82 2.18 6.02 2.08
CA ASP A 82 2.87 6.33 3.33
C ASP A 82 4.37 6.53 3.08
N ARG A 83 4.95 5.68 2.23
CA ARG A 83 6.34 5.84 1.78
C ARG A 83 6.57 7.17 1.08
N ASP A 84 5.68 7.56 0.18
CA ASP A 84 5.76 8.80 -0.57
C ASP A 84 5.53 10.01 0.34
N ARG A 85 4.55 9.94 1.26
CA ARG A 85 4.31 10.97 2.29
C ARG A 85 5.51 11.15 3.22
N ASN A 86 6.09 10.05 3.72
CA ASN A 86 7.26 10.09 4.59
C ASN A 86 8.48 10.67 3.87
N TRP A 87 8.69 10.30 2.61
CA TRP A 87 9.76 10.88 1.80
C TRP A 87 9.59 12.39 1.64
N VAL A 88 8.38 12.86 1.30
CA VAL A 88 8.05 14.30 1.16
C VAL A 88 8.26 15.04 2.48
N ASN A 89 7.82 14.49 3.60
CA ASN A 89 7.98 15.08 4.92
C ASN A 89 9.45 15.15 5.37
N GLY A 90 10.30 14.25 4.86
CA GLY A 90 11.74 14.25 5.14
C GLY A 90 12.56 15.25 4.32
N GLN A 91 11.96 15.97 3.37
CA GLN A 91 12.70 16.91 2.52
C GLN A 91 12.96 18.24 3.22
N ASN A 92 14.07 18.89 2.87
CA ASN A 92 14.39 20.24 3.34
C ASN A 92 13.32 21.24 2.83
N PRO A 93 12.56 21.94 3.70
CA PRO A 93 11.51 22.87 3.29
C PRO A 93 11.99 24.03 2.39
N GLN A 94 13.28 24.38 2.47
CA GLN A 94 13.93 25.40 1.63
C GLN A 94 14.38 24.87 0.26
N GLY A 95 14.40 23.54 0.08
CA GLY A 95 14.72 22.90 -1.19
C GLY A 95 13.55 22.96 -2.18
N TYR A 96 13.85 22.52 -3.40
CA TYR A 96 12.95 22.56 -4.55
C TYR A 96 12.67 21.16 -5.10
N THR A 97 11.55 21.04 -5.80
CA THR A 97 11.12 19.84 -6.51
C THR A 97 10.34 20.26 -7.77
N ILE A 98 10.17 19.31 -8.68
CA ILE A 98 9.35 19.52 -9.87
C ILE A 98 7.97 18.92 -9.62
N GLN A 99 6.93 19.76 -9.62
CA GLN A 99 5.56 19.31 -9.66
C GLN A 99 5.20 18.97 -11.10
N VAL A 100 5.10 17.68 -11.43
CA VAL A 100 4.81 17.22 -12.80
C VAL A 100 3.31 17.21 -13.14
N ALA A 101 2.46 17.15 -12.12
CA ALA A 101 1.02 17.04 -12.28
C ALA A 101 0.28 17.51 -11.03
N ASP A 102 -0.92 18.04 -11.23
CA ASP A 102 -1.88 18.43 -10.21
C ASP A 102 -3.30 18.17 -10.79
N ASP A 103 -4.02 17.18 -10.25
CA ASP A 103 -5.36 16.81 -10.74
C ASP A 103 -6.21 16.18 -9.61
N GLU A 104 -7.54 16.27 -9.73
CA GLU A 104 -8.49 15.59 -8.82
C GLU A 104 -8.38 14.06 -8.93
N LYS A 105 -7.90 13.53 -10.07
CA LYS A 105 -7.77 12.09 -10.30
C LYS A 105 -6.33 11.61 -10.11
N ALA A 106 -6.13 10.76 -9.10
CA ALA A 106 -4.84 10.10 -8.83
C ALA A 106 -4.27 9.34 -10.04
N SER A 107 -5.12 8.72 -10.86
CA SER A 107 -4.69 7.96 -12.04
C SER A 107 -4.02 8.82 -13.12
N LYS A 108 -4.49 10.06 -13.31
CA LYS A 108 -3.88 10.98 -14.27
C LYS A 108 -2.50 11.45 -13.80
N VAL A 109 -2.37 11.71 -12.50
CA VAL A 109 -1.09 12.06 -11.88
C VAL A 109 -0.10 10.89 -11.99
N ALA A 110 -0.55 9.67 -11.69
CA ALA A 110 0.27 8.48 -11.84
C ALA A 110 0.71 8.24 -13.29
N GLN A 111 -0.18 8.46 -14.27
CA GLN A 111 0.15 8.33 -15.69
C GLN A 111 1.24 9.33 -16.13
N LYS A 112 1.20 10.56 -15.62
CA LYS A 112 2.26 11.55 -15.86
C LYS A 112 3.58 11.16 -15.19
N LEU A 113 3.55 10.74 -13.93
CA LEU A 113 4.74 10.25 -13.22
C LEU A 113 5.36 9.02 -13.90
N TYR A 114 4.55 8.11 -14.45
CA TYR A 114 5.04 6.91 -15.13
C TYR A 114 5.88 7.23 -16.36
N LYS A 115 5.58 8.35 -17.03
CA LYS A 115 6.32 8.82 -18.20
C LYS A 115 7.61 9.54 -17.82
N ALA A 116 7.77 9.91 -16.54
CA ALA A 116 8.94 10.63 -16.09
C ALA A 116 10.17 9.69 -16.12
N PRO A 117 11.37 10.23 -16.37
CA PRO A 117 12.59 9.46 -16.23
C PRO A 117 12.67 8.82 -14.84
N LYS A 118 13.12 7.58 -14.71
CA LYS A 118 13.23 6.92 -13.39
C LYS A 118 14.57 7.18 -12.71
N ASN A 119 15.20 8.31 -13.06
CA ASN A 119 16.54 8.66 -12.60
C ASN A 119 16.51 9.26 -11.20
N ASP A 120 15.39 9.90 -10.84
CA ASP A 120 15.18 10.50 -9.53
C ASP A 120 13.99 9.90 -8.80
N ARG A 121 13.93 10.22 -7.51
CA ARG A 121 12.80 9.84 -6.67
C ARG A 121 11.54 10.59 -7.09
N MET A 122 10.43 9.87 -7.07
CA MET A 122 9.10 10.36 -7.38
C MET A 122 8.15 10.12 -6.21
N ALA A 123 7.15 10.98 -6.09
CA ALA A 123 6.06 10.78 -5.14
C ALA A 123 4.72 11.23 -5.71
N GLN A 124 3.68 10.50 -5.32
CA GLN A 124 2.31 10.97 -5.44
C GLN A 124 1.77 11.30 -4.04
N ILE A 125 1.37 12.55 -3.84
CA ILE A 125 0.75 12.98 -2.59
C ILE A 125 -0.71 13.34 -2.81
N LYS A 126 -1.53 13.09 -1.79
CA LYS A 126 -2.92 13.53 -1.70
C LYS A 126 -2.99 14.75 -0.79
N TYR A 127 -3.74 15.76 -1.20
CA TYR A 127 -4.03 16.96 -0.41
C TYR A 127 -5.49 17.37 -0.58
N GLN A 128 -6.02 18.22 0.30
CA GLN A 128 -7.37 18.77 0.18
C GLN A 128 -7.32 20.21 -0.33
N ARG A 129 -8.28 20.57 -1.18
CA ARG A 129 -8.52 21.95 -1.60
C ARG A 129 -10.01 22.16 -1.73
N ASN A 130 -10.56 23.12 -0.99
CA ASN A 130 -12.00 23.45 -1.00
C ASN A 130 -12.91 22.24 -0.71
N GLY A 131 -12.53 21.39 0.24
CA GLY A 131 -13.28 20.18 0.61
C GLY A 131 -13.25 19.04 -0.42
N LYS A 132 -12.45 19.18 -1.49
CA LYS A 132 -12.21 18.13 -2.49
C LYS A 132 -10.78 17.62 -2.41
N SER A 133 -10.61 16.32 -2.69
CA SER A 133 -9.30 15.69 -2.75
C SER A 133 -8.62 15.91 -4.09
N TYR A 134 -7.38 16.34 -4.03
CA TYR A 134 -6.50 16.51 -5.18
C TYR A 134 -5.21 15.71 -4.98
N TYR A 135 -4.51 15.49 -6.07
CA TYR A 135 -3.28 14.71 -6.10
C TYR A 135 -2.20 15.51 -6.82
N LYS A 136 -1.00 15.56 -6.23
CA LYS A 136 0.20 16.13 -6.85
C LYS A 136 1.20 15.03 -7.16
N GLY A 137 1.84 15.14 -8.31
CA GLY A 137 3.00 14.35 -8.69
C GLY A 137 4.26 15.18 -8.53
N LEU A 138 5.23 14.64 -7.79
CA LEU A 138 6.48 15.31 -7.45
C LEU A 138 7.66 14.48 -8.00
N TYR A 139 8.67 15.19 -8.50
CA TYR A 139 9.83 14.61 -9.16
C TYR A 139 11.11 15.30 -8.69
N GLY A 140 12.02 14.50 -8.13
CA GLY A 140 13.35 14.93 -7.72
C GLY A 140 13.37 15.85 -6.49
N THR A 141 14.58 16.02 -5.96
CA THR A 141 14.91 16.97 -4.89
C THR A 141 16.11 17.78 -5.35
N TYR A 142 16.00 19.10 -5.25
CA TYR A 142 17.01 20.04 -5.74
C TYR A 142 17.29 21.10 -4.67
N ASP A 143 18.56 21.49 -4.53
CA ASP A 143 18.96 22.49 -3.52
C ASP A 143 18.63 23.93 -3.94
N SER A 144 18.46 24.19 -5.24
CA SER A 144 18.15 25.51 -5.76
C SER A 144 17.08 25.49 -6.85
N GLN A 145 16.44 26.65 -7.06
CA GLN A 145 15.42 26.82 -8.09
C GLN A 145 16.01 26.62 -9.50
N GLU A 146 17.25 27.04 -9.73
CA GLU A 146 17.94 26.90 -11.01
C GLU A 146 18.21 25.44 -11.34
N ALA A 147 18.61 24.65 -10.35
CA ALA A 147 18.83 23.21 -10.51
C ALA A 147 17.52 22.49 -10.86
N ALA A 148 16.42 22.82 -10.17
CA ALA A 148 15.10 22.28 -10.48
C ALA A 148 14.60 22.73 -11.86
N GLN A 149 14.86 23.98 -12.26
CA GLN A 149 14.46 24.50 -13.56
C GLN A 149 15.23 23.80 -14.69
N LYS A 150 16.55 23.60 -14.50
CA LYS A 150 17.37 22.86 -15.46
C LYS A 150 16.87 21.41 -15.61
N ALA A 151 16.57 20.74 -14.51
CA ALA A 151 16.01 19.39 -14.55
C ALA A 151 14.62 19.37 -15.23
N LEU A 152 13.77 20.37 -14.99
CA LEU A 152 12.49 20.53 -15.69
C LEU A 152 12.68 20.71 -17.20
N ASP A 153 13.74 21.39 -17.63
CA ASP A 153 14.05 21.60 -19.04
C ASP A 153 14.54 20.33 -19.74
N GLU A 154 15.18 19.42 -18.99
CA GLU A 154 15.63 18.10 -19.45
C GLU A 154 14.49 17.06 -19.48
N LEU A 155 13.34 17.34 -18.87
CA LEU A 155 12.19 16.44 -18.88
C LEU A 155 11.57 16.31 -20.29
N PRO A 156 10.98 15.14 -20.61
CA PRO A 156 10.26 14.95 -21.86
C PRO A 156 9.16 16.01 -22.07
N PRO A 157 8.95 16.48 -23.31
CA PRO A 157 8.01 17.57 -23.60
C PRO A 157 6.58 17.26 -23.13
N GLU A 158 6.19 15.98 -23.14
CA GLU A 158 4.89 15.51 -22.68
C GLU A 158 4.63 15.77 -21.19
N ILE A 159 5.68 15.79 -20.36
CA ILE A 159 5.57 16.06 -18.92
C ILE A 159 5.80 17.54 -18.65
N LYS A 160 6.76 18.13 -19.36
CA LYS A 160 7.07 19.55 -19.29
C LYS A 160 5.82 20.41 -19.47
N GLN A 161 4.87 19.97 -20.32
CA GLN A 161 3.58 20.61 -20.50
C GLN A 161 2.69 20.49 -19.24
N GLY A 162 2.79 21.49 -18.37
CA GLY A 162 2.06 21.57 -17.10
C GLY A 162 2.86 21.11 -15.89
N ALA A 163 4.15 20.83 -16.06
CA ALA A 163 5.09 20.70 -14.95
C ALA A 163 5.63 22.08 -14.54
N GLY A 164 5.97 22.25 -13.27
CA GLY A 164 6.54 23.49 -12.75
C GLY A 164 7.41 23.24 -11.52
N VAL A 165 8.32 24.16 -11.25
CA VAL A 165 9.17 24.11 -10.06
C VAL A 165 8.37 24.62 -8.85
N THR A 166 8.48 23.92 -7.72
CA THR A 166 7.90 24.33 -6.43
C THR A 166 8.87 24.04 -5.30
N ASN A 167 8.70 24.69 -4.15
CA ASN A 167 9.52 24.43 -2.96
C ASN A 167 8.86 23.40 -2.04
N TRP A 168 9.68 22.63 -1.34
CA TRP A 168 9.19 21.58 -0.44
C TRP A 168 8.32 22.12 0.69
N GLY A 169 8.63 23.29 1.25
CA GLY A 169 7.81 23.91 2.29
C GLY A 169 6.37 24.19 1.82
N ASN A 170 6.17 24.61 0.57
CA ASN A 170 4.82 24.77 0.02
C ASN A 170 4.13 23.42 -0.10
N VAL A 171 4.81 22.42 -0.67
CA VAL A 171 4.27 21.05 -0.80
C VAL A 171 3.83 20.48 0.56
N GLN A 172 4.69 20.57 1.57
CA GLN A 172 4.46 20.05 2.92
C GLN A 172 3.27 20.75 3.58
N ASN A 173 3.19 22.08 3.52
CA ASN A 173 2.07 22.83 4.10
C ASN A 173 0.71 22.42 3.50
N ASN A 174 0.65 22.07 2.22
CA ASN A 174 -0.60 21.62 1.60
C ASN A 174 -1.02 20.20 2.05
N MET A 175 -0.15 19.41 2.65
CA MET A 175 -0.45 18.02 3.04
C MET A 175 -1.11 17.89 4.42
N ASP A 176 -1.02 18.95 5.23
CA ASP A 176 -1.55 19.05 6.58
C ASP A 176 -2.94 19.74 6.64
N GLU A 177 -3.45 20.23 5.50
CA GLU A 177 -4.81 20.79 5.29
C GLU A 177 -5.76 19.77 4.61
#